data_AF-A0A653YL67-F1
#
_entry.id   AF-A0A653YL67-F1
#
_cell.length_a   1.000
_cell.length_b   1.000
_cell.length_c   1.000
_cell.angle_alpha   90.00
_cell.angle_beta   90.00
_cell.angle_gamma   90.00
#
_symmetry.space_group_name_H-M   'P 1'
#
loop_
_entity.id
_entity.type
_entity.pdbx_description
1 polymer ?
#
loop_
_entity_poly.entity_id
_entity_poly.type
_entity_poly.pdbx_seq_one_letter_code
_entity_poly.pdbx_strand_id
1 'polypeptide(L)'
;MKNRANTPPKDENAFINGGTAGLNVVPEKVSTVKTKAKPVSISFADTNLKSIDNCIRDEMNNTGHRVNRSDVVRAAVMAFEKLHQNERSELIQKAKLQ
;
A
#
# COMPACT_ATOMS: atom_id res chain seq x y z
N MET A 1 40.87 -21.25 -23.67
CA MET A 1 39.74 -20.37 -24.03
C MET A 1 38.68 -21.23 -24.72
N LYS A 2 37.50 -21.41 -24.12
CA LYS A 2 36.45 -22.32 -24.62
C LYS A 2 35.63 -21.66 -25.75
N ASN A 3 35.48 -22.42 -26.83
CA ASN A 3 34.69 -22.19 -28.04
C ASN A 3 33.36 -21.45 -27.79
N ARG A 4 33.17 -20.29 -28.43
CA ARG A 4 31.88 -19.59 -28.56
C ARG A 4 31.37 -19.72 -30.01
N ALA A 5 31.04 -20.94 -30.43
CA ALA A 5 30.43 -21.22 -31.73
C ALA A 5 29.07 -21.88 -31.52
N ASN A 6 28.04 -21.05 -31.29
CA ASN A 6 26.59 -21.26 -31.54
C ASN A 6 25.75 -20.32 -30.67
N THR A 7 25.95 -19.01 -30.79
CA THR A 7 24.91 -18.06 -30.40
C THR A 7 23.94 -17.92 -31.57
N PRO A 8 22.66 -18.33 -31.45
CA PRO A 8 21.66 -18.05 -32.47
C PRO A 8 21.48 -16.53 -32.63
N PRO A 9 21.02 -16.05 -33.81
CA PRO A 9 20.88 -14.63 -34.08
C PRO A 9 19.97 -13.97 -33.04
N LYS A 10 20.39 -12.80 -32.51
CA LYS A 10 19.58 -11.95 -31.64
C LYS A 10 18.46 -11.32 -32.46
N ASP A 11 17.39 -12.07 -32.66
CA ASP A 11 16.14 -11.56 -33.21
C ASP A 11 15.17 -11.31 -32.04
N GLU A 12 14.74 -10.07 -31.84
CA GLU A 12 13.93 -9.67 -30.68
C GLU A 12 12.59 -10.42 -30.62
N ASN A 13 12.07 -10.81 -31.78
CA ASN A 13 10.83 -11.59 -31.90
C ASN A 13 10.94 -13.00 -31.29
N ALA A 14 12.14 -13.58 -31.23
CA ALA A 14 12.38 -14.88 -30.61
C ALA A 14 12.44 -14.80 -29.08
N PHE A 15 12.81 -13.64 -28.51
CA PHE A 15 12.80 -13.41 -27.06
C PHE A 15 11.38 -13.25 -26.52
N ILE A 16 10.52 -12.58 -27.27
CA ILE A 16 9.13 -12.33 -26.87
C ILE A 16 8.26 -13.59 -27.01
N ASN A 17 8.49 -14.39 -28.05
CA ASN A 17 7.61 -15.53 -28.37
C ASN A 17 8.21 -16.91 -28.06
N GLY A 18 9.45 -16.98 -27.57
CA GLY A 18 10.17 -18.23 -27.34
C GLY A 18 9.80 -19.00 -26.06
N GLY A 19 8.85 -18.50 -25.26
CA GLY A 19 8.45 -19.12 -23.99
C GLY A 19 7.02 -19.66 -24.01
N THR A 20 6.81 -20.88 -24.47
CA THR A 20 5.54 -21.60 -24.31
C THR A 20 5.41 -22.19 -22.90
N ALA A 21 5.40 -21.34 -21.87
CA ALA A 21 5.10 -21.73 -20.50
C ALA A 21 3.96 -20.85 -19.95
N GLY A 22 2.75 -21.40 -19.92
CA GLY A 22 1.64 -20.84 -19.14
C GLY A 22 0.55 -20.12 -19.94
N LEU A 23 0.04 -20.72 -21.01
CA LEU A 23 -1.35 -20.45 -21.38
C LEU A 23 -2.24 -21.19 -20.37
N ASN A 24 -2.75 -20.47 -19.36
CA ASN A 24 -4.16 -20.53 -19.00
C ASN A 24 -4.52 -19.44 -17.97
N VAL A 25 -5.45 -18.59 -18.40
CA VAL A 25 -6.20 -17.58 -17.66
C VAL A 25 -5.36 -16.38 -17.19
N VAL A 26 -5.28 -15.36 -18.04
CA VAL A 26 -5.12 -13.98 -17.55
C VAL A 26 -6.48 -13.61 -16.95
N PRO A 27 -6.66 -13.51 -15.62
CA PRO A 27 -7.85 -12.87 -15.11
C PRO A 27 -7.83 -11.44 -15.66
N GLU A 28 -8.92 -11.03 -16.30
CA GLU A 28 -9.14 -9.64 -16.70
C GLU A 28 -8.88 -8.78 -15.48
N LYS A 29 -7.71 -8.12 -15.49
CA LYS A 29 -7.33 -7.22 -14.42
C LYS A 29 -8.21 -6.01 -14.64
N VAL A 30 -9.38 -6.00 -14.01
CA VAL A 30 -10.23 -4.83 -13.87
C VAL A 30 -9.38 -3.81 -13.12
N SER A 31 -8.58 -3.06 -13.89
CA SER A 31 -7.79 -1.95 -13.39
C SER A 31 -8.81 -0.86 -13.14
N THR A 32 -9.48 -0.95 -11.99
CA THR A 32 -10.10 0.21 -11.39
C THR A 32 -8.98 1.23 -11.29
N VAL A 33 -9.00 2.22 -12.19
CA VAL A 33 -8.06 3.33 -12.16
C VAL A 33 -8.37 4.07 -10.87
N LYS A 34 -7.73 3.64 -9.78
CA LYS A 34 -7.84 4.30 -8.49
C LYS A 34 -7.27 5.69 -8.71
N THR A 35 -8.12 6.70 -8.75
CA THR A 35 -7.74 8.10 -8.71
C THR A 35 -6.93 8.31 -7.44
N LYS A 36 -5.61 8.27 -7.55
CA LYS A 36 -4.72 8.45 -6.41
C LYS A 36 -4.59 9.96 -6.15
N ALA A 37 -4.89 10.37 -4.93
CA ALA A 37 -4.56 11.71 -4.47
C ALA A 37 -3.03 11.88 -4.40
N LYS A 38 -2.56 13.13 -4.48
CA LYS A 38 -1.15 13.45 -4.23
C LYS A 38 -0.79 13.12 -2.77
N PRO A 39 0.43 12.63 -2.48
CA PRO A 39 0.89 12.47 -1.11
C PRO A 39 0.81 13.78 -0.34
N VAL A 40 0.40 13.71 0.93
CA VAL A 40 0.38 14.85 1.86
C VAL A 40 1.32 14.58 3.03
N SER A 41 1.96 15.64 3.52
CA SER A 41 2.75 15.60 4.75
C SER A 41 1.89 16.13 5.90
N ILE A 42 1.90 15.42 7.02
CA ILE A 42 1.16 15.80 8.23
C ILE A 42 2.10 15.75 9.43
N SER A 43 1.97 16.73 10.32
CA SER A 43 2.73 16.80 11.56
C SER A 43 1.92 16.22 12.71
N PHE A 44 2.58 15.47 13.58
CA PHE A 44 1.99 14.88 14.78
C PHE A 44 2.78 15.30 16.02
N ALA A 45 2.11 15.38 17.16
CA ALA A 45 2.83 15.40 18.43
C ALA A 45 3.47 14.02 18.68
N ASP A 46 4.56 13.99 19.45
CA ASP A 46 5.30 12.76 19.77
C ASP A 46 4.40 11.69 20.39
N THR A 47 3.43 12.09 21.21
CA THR A 47 2.45 11.19 21.83
C THR A 47 1.59 10.51 20.78
N ASN A 48 1.12 11.24 19.76
CA ASN A 48 0.32 10.66 18.69
C ASN A 48 1.12 9.68 17.84
N LEU A 49 2.38 10.01 17.53
CA LEU A 49 3.25 9.11 16.77
C LEU A 49 3.52 7.80 17.53
N LYS A 50 3.76 7.89 18.84
CA LYS A 50 3.89 6.71 19.72
C LYS A 50 2.62 5.86 19.73
N SER A 51 1.43 6.47 19.79
CA SER A 51 0.17 5.74 19.71
C SER A 51 0.02 5.00 18.37
N ILE A 52 0.37 5.63 17.25
CA ILE A 52 0.32 5.00 15.92
C ILE A 52 1.29 3.80 15.87
N ASP A 53 2.52 3.98 16.32
CA ASP A 53 3.54 2.92 16.29
C ASP A 53 3.17 1.75 17.24
N ASN A 54 2.49 2.02 18.36
CA ASN A 54 1.94 0.98 19.23
C ASN A 54 0.83 0.19 18.53
N CYS A 55 -0.12 0.86 17.85
CA CYS A 55 -1.15 0.16 17.07
C CYS A 55 -0.56 -0.75 16.00
N ILE A 56 0.53 -0.33 15.33
CA ILE A 56 1.23 -1.18 14.36
C ILE A 56 1.82 -2.40 15.04
N ARG A 57 2.51 -2.22 16.18
CA ARG A 57 3.12 -3.33 16.92
C ARG A 57 2.07 -4.35 17.37
N ASP A 58 0.97 -3.87 17.94
CA ASP A 58 -0.09 -4.73 18.46
C ASP A 58 -0.75 -5.52 17.32
N GLU A 59 -1.06 -4.87 16.20
CA GLU A 59 -1.65 -5.53 15.04
C GLU A 59 -0.70 -6.56 14.43
N MET A 60 0.60 -6.24 14.31
CA MET A 60 1.61 -7.20 13.86
C MET A 60 1.72 -8.42 14.78
N ASN A 61 1.60 -8.23 16.10
CA ASN A 61 1.65 -9.33 17.06
C ASN A 61 0.38 -10.19 17.04
N ASN A 62 -0.78 -9.58 16.76
CA ASN A 62 -2.08 -10.25 16.81
C ASN A 62 -2.40 -11.00 15.50
N THR A 63 -2.19 -10.38 14.35
CA THR A 63 -2.59 -10.94 13.04
C THR A 63 -1.41 -11.41 12.20
N GLY A 64 -0.18 -11.01 12.55
CA GLY A 64 1.01 -11.27 11.73
C GLY A 64 1.07 -10.46 10.43
N HIS A 65 0.09 -9.57 10.20
CA HIS A 65 0.05 -8.74 9.01
C HIS A 65 0.93 -7.51 9.16
N ARG A 66 1.63 -7.16 8.08
CA ARG A 66 2.42 -5.94 8.02
C ARG A 66 1.47 -4.74 7.88
N VAL A 67 1.58 -3.80 8.81
CA VAL A 67 0.78 -2.56 8.84
C VAL A 67 1.70 -1.35 8.76
N ASN A 68 1.33 -0.37 7.92
CA ASN A 68 2.04 0.90 7.82
C ASN A 68 1.26 2.02 8.54
N ARG A 69 1.94 3.12 8.86
CA ARG A 69 1.30 4.32 9.46
C ARG A 69 0.12 4.83 8.64
N SER A 70 0.23 4.80 7.30
CA SER A 70 -0.87 5.17 6.40
C SER A 70 -2.10 4.29 6.54
N ASP A 71 -1.92 3.01 6.90
CA ASP A 71 -3.03 2.07 7.08
C ASP A 71 -3.77 2.35 8.38
N VAL A 72 -3.04 2.65 9.46
CA VAL A 72 -3.61 3.11 10.74
C VAL A 72 -4.39 4.42 10.55
N VAL A 73 -3.80 5.41 9.87
CA VAL A 73 -4.48 6.69 9.60
C VAL A 73 -5.73 6.47 8.74
N ARG A 74 -5.68 5.59 7.74
CA ARG A 74 -6.85 5.27 6.91
C ARG A 74 -7.96 4.59 7.72
N ALA A 75 -7.60 3.65 8.60
CA ALA A 75 -8.55 3.01 9.51
C ALA A 75 -9.18 4.03 10.47
N ALA A 76 -8.39 4.97 10.99
CA ALA A 76 -8.88 6.06 11.83
C ALA A 76 -9.88 6.96 11.09
N VAL A 77 -9.62 7.32 9.83
CA VAL A 77 -10.58 8.07 8.98
C VAL A 77 -11.87 7.27 8.78
N MET A 78 -11.78 5.98 8.44
CA MET A 78 -12.95 5.11 8.27
C MET A 78 -13.79 5.00 9.55
N ALA A 79 -13.15 5.00 10.72
CA ALA A 79 -13.85 5.01 12.01
C ALA A 79 -14.48 6.39 12.29
N PHE A 80 -13.74 7.46 12.02
CA PHE A 80 -14.20 8.84 12.20
C PHE A 80 -15.43 9.17 11.35
N GLU A 81 -15.52 8.62 10.13
CA GLU A 81 -16.66 8.75 9.22
C GLU A 81 -17.94 8.06 9.72
N LYS A 82 -17.87 7.21 10.75
CA LYS A 82 -19.05 6.56 11.36
C LYS A 82 -19.65 7.38 12.50
N LEU A 83 -18.92 8.35 13.04
CA LEU A 83 -19.36 9.18 14.15
C LEU A 83 -20.39 10.22 13.71
N HIS A 84 -21.23 10.69 14.64
CA HIS A 84 -22.16 11.79 14.39
C HIS A 84 -21.43 13.14 14.29
N GLN A 85 -22.06 14.13 13.64
CA GLN A 85 -21.45 15.45 13.40
C GLN A 85 -20.98 16.14 14.69
N ASN A 86 -21.74 16.01 15.78
CA ASN A 86 -21.40 16.60 17.07
C ASN A 86 -20.11 15.98 17.65
N GLU A 87 -20.02 14.65 17.64
CA GLU A 87 -18.85 13.91 18.13
C GLU A 87 -17.60 14.23 17.31
N ARG A 88 -17.74 14.32 15.98
CA ARG A 88 -16.64 14.73 15.10
C ARG A 88 -16.14 16.13 15.44
N SER A 89 -17.06 17.07 15.67
CA SER A 89 -16.73 18.46 15.99
C SER A 89 -15.97 18.55 17.32
N GLU A 90 -16.42 17.80 18.32
CA GLU A 90 -15.74 17.72 19.62
C GLU A 90 -14.33 17.12 19.50
N LEU A 91 -14.18 16.02 18.76
CA LEU A 91 -12.87 15.39 18.52
C LEU A 91 -11.93 16.32 17.77
N ILE A 92 -12.41 17.04 16.74
CA ILE A 92 -11.60 18.03 16.01
C ILE A 92 -11.15 19.15 16.94
N GLN A 93 -12.02 19.63 17.82
CA GLN A 93 -11.66 20.68 18.78
C GLN A 93 -10.56 20.21 19.74
N LYS A 94 -10.65 18.96 20.24
CA LYS A 94 -9.63 18.34 21.10
C LYS A 94 -8.34 18.01 20.37
N ALA A 95 -8.41 17.68 19.08
CA ALA A 95 -7.28 17.27 18.26
C ALA A 95 -6.45 18.44 17.71
N LYS A 96 -6.90 19.70 17.88
CA LYS A 96 -6.05 20.86 17.60
C LYS A 96 -4.75 20.71 18.38
N LEU A 97 -3.64 20.69 17.63
CA LEU A 97 -2.28 20.54 18.17
C LEU A 97 -2.12 21.52 19.35
N GLN A 98 -1.93 20.96 20.54
CA GLN A 98 -1.45 21.69 21.71
C GLN A 98 0.04 22.00 21.54
#